data_AF-A0AAD1TM12-F1
#
_entry.id   AF-A0AAD1TM12-F1
#
_cell.length_a   1.000
_cell.length_b   1.000
_cell.length_c   1.000
_cell.angle_alpha   90.00
_cell.angle_beta   90.00
_cell.angle_gamma   90.00
#
_symmetry.space_group_name_H-M   'P 1'
#
loop_
_entity.id
_entity.type
_entity.pdbx_description
1 polymer ?
#
loop_
_entity_poly.entity_id
_entity_poly.type
_entity_poly.pdbx_seq_one_letter_code
_entity_poly.pdbx_strand_id
1 'polypeptide(L)'
;MTCVTGGYAILDCSPKPEPILEYNCDNSYWKPFRNYWHRVDLDVSSGCATIRNVQKSDIGRYFWVLMDKDRTESLKQYTRYSIMDKVSITSLSSSLSNSGLTTSLRVQFTGEMEHTVTWTRDGEDLPEGYQLSEFNDTLTVRSTDYGTYRVTVTNSVSEDHAQLTLTGICSMEDAESRY
;
A
#
# COMPACT_ATOMS: atom_id res chain seq x y z
N MET A 1 -23.84 -17.11 -1.89
CA MET A 1 -24.01 -17.63 -3.28
C MET A 1 -25.35 -18.33 -3.37
N THR A 2 -26.25 -17.92 -4.26
CA THR A 2 -27.48 -18.68 -4.56
C THR A 2 -27.37 -19.25 -5.96
N CYS A 3 -26.82 -20.45 -6.09
CA CYS A 3 -26.85 -21.19 -7.36
C CYS A 3 -28.29 -21.67 -7.59
N VAL A 4 -28.90 -21.28 -8.70
CA VAL A 4 -30.31 -21.57 -8.97
C VAL A 4 -30.40 -22.93 -9.69
N THR A 5 -30.79 -23.98 -8.98
CA THR A 5 -31.21 -25.31 -9.49
C THR A 5 -30.29 -25.97 -10.53
N GLY A 6 -29.12 -26.41 -10.06
CA GLY A 6 -28.26 -27.41 -10.70
C GLY A 6 -27.25 -26.86 -11.71
N GLY A 7 -26.13 -27.59 -11.87
CA GLY A 7 -24.94 -27.11 -12.60
C GLY A 7 -23.74 -26.87 -11.68
N TYR A 8 -22.85 -25.95 -12.06
CA TYR A 8 -21.59 -25.67 -11.36
C TYR A 8 -21.37 -24.17 -11.17
N ALA A 9 -20.67 -23.79 -10.11
CA ALA A 9 -20.14 -22.46 -9.91
C ALA A 9 -18.61 -22.51 -9.89
N ILE A 10 -17.95 -21.62 -10.62
CA ILE A 10 -16.49 -21.54 -10.70
C ILE A 10 -16.06 -20.20 -10.11
N LEU A 11 -15.17 -20.23 -9.12
CA LEU A 11 -14.47 -19.02 -8.67
C LEU A 11 -13.22 -18.87 -9.53
N ASP A 12 -13.12 -17.75 -10.24
CA ASP A 12 -12.01 -17.45 -11.14
C ASP A 12 -11.33 -16.14 -10.74
N CYS A 13 -10.11 -15.93 -11.22
CA CYS A 13 -9.31 -14.74 -10.99
C CYS A 13 -8.55 -14.32 -12.26
N SER A 14 -8.99 -13.24 -12.91
CA SER A 14 -8.33 -12.70 -14.09
C SER A 14 -7.08 -11.88 -13.69
N PRO A 15 -5.95 -11.99 -14.43
CA PRO A 15 -5.78 -12.63 -15.75
C PRO A 15 -5.24 -14.07 -15.70
N LYS A 16 -5.46 -14.82 -14.60
CA LYS A 16 -4.88 -16.16 -14.45
C LYS A 16 -5.57 -17.16 -15.39
N PRO A 17 -4.83 -18.17 -15.89
CA PRO A 17 -5.39 -19.19 -16.78
C PRO A 17 -6.12 -20.32 -16.05
N GLU A 18 -5.82 -20.55 -14.77
CA GLU A 18 -6.46 -21.61 -13.96
C GLU A 18 -7.41 -20.97 -12.95
N PRO A 19 -8.68 -21.44 -12.87
CA PRO A 19 -9.61 -21.01 -11.84
C PRO A 19 -9.13 -21.39 -10.44
N ILE A 20 -9.83 -20.90 -9.43
CA ILE A 20 -9.50 -21.09 -8.03
C ILE A 20 -10.14 -22.35 -7.47
N LEU A 21 -11.45 -22.48 -7.67
CA LEU A 21 -12.22 -23.63 -7.21
C LEU A 21 -13.44 -23.85 -8.09
N GLU A 22 -13.93 -25.09 -8.08
CA GLU A 22 -15.20 -25.49 -8.68
C GLU A 22 -16.14 -25.99 -7.56
N TYR A 23 -17.38 -25.49 -7.57
CA TYR A 23 -18.46 -25.88 -6.67
C TYR A 23 -19.58 -26.53 -7.47
N ASN A 24 -19.97 -27.75 -7.11
CA ASN A 24 -21.09 -28.47 -7.71
C ASN A 24 -22.37 -28.12 -6.96
N CYS A 25 -23.33 -27.52 -7.67
CA CYS A 25 -24.58 -27.05 -7.08
C CYS A 25 -25.56 -28.18 -6.75
N ASP A 26 -25.42 -29.37 -7.36
CA ASP A 26 -26.35 -30.49 -7.17
C ASP A 26 -26.12 -31.24 -5.86
N ASN A 27 -24.86 -31.35 -5.40
CA ASN A 27 -24.50 -32.14 -4.22
C ASN A 27 -23.67 -31.36 -3.18
N SER A 28 -23.49 -30.06 -3.38
CA SER A 28 -22.69 -29.17 -2.52
C SER A 28 -21.21 -29.57 -2.38
N TYR A 29 -20.73 -30.46 -3.23
CA TYR A 29 -19.31 -30.81 -3.27
C TYR A 29 -18.52 -29.71 -3.96
N TRP A 30 -17.31 -29.45 -3.47
CA TRP A 30 -16.39 -28.51 -4.11
C TRP A 30 -14.96 -28.99 -4.03
N LYS A 31 -14.13 -28.48 -4.94
CA LYS A 31 -12.71 -28.77 -4.97
C LYS A 31 -11.91 -27.55 -5.42
N PRO A 32 -10.75 -27.28 -4.80
CA PRO A 32 -9.80 -26.30 -5.30
C PRO A 32 -9.01 -26.86 -6.49
N PHE A 33 -8.53 -25.95 -7.34
CA PHE A 33 -7.57 -26.24 -8.41
C PHE A 33 -6.14 -26.34 -7.87
N ARG A 34 -5.19 -26.83 -8.70
CA ARG A 34 -3.85 -27.26 -8.23
C ARG A 34 -3.11 -26.17 -7.48
N ASN A 35 -3.09 -24.94 -8.01
CA ASN A 35 -2.36 -23.81 -7.41
C ASN A 35 -2.96 -23.31 -6.08
N TYR A 36 -4.18 -23.73 -5.79
CA TYR A 36 -4.95 -23.31 -4.62
C TYR A 36 -5.23 -24.46 -3.66
N TRP A 37 -4.70 -25.64 -3.97
CA TRP A 37 -4.79 -26.83 -3.14
C TRP A 37 -4.23 -26.53 -1.73
N HIS A 38 -4.98 -26.91 -0.69
CA HIS A 38 -4.71 -26.59 0.74
C HIS A 38 -4.75 -25.12 1.15
N ARG A 39 -4.94 -24.18 0.22
CA ARG A 39 -4.97 -22.74 0.53
C ARG A 39 -6.38 -22.17 0.52
N VAL A 40 -7.32 -22.85 -0.12
CA VAL A 40 -8.69 -22.34 -0.27
C VAL A 40 -9.66 -23.11 0.61
N ASP A 41 -10.54 -22.35 1.24
CA ASP A 41 -11.65 -22.84 2.05
C ASP A 41 -12.94 -22.16 1.58
N LEU A 42 -14.01 -22.93 1.42
CA LEU A 42 -15.30 -22.43 0.97
C LEU A 42 -16.34 -22.61 2.07
N ASP A 43 -16.83 -21.49 2.59
CA ASP A 43 -18.05 -21.51 3.39
C ASP A 43 -19.25 -21.53 2.43
N VAL A 44 -19.82 -22.73 2.27
CA VAL A 44 -20.96 -22.97 1.37
C VAL A 44 -22.20 -22.19 1.81
N SER A 45 -22.36 -21.93 3.11
CA SER A 45 -23.55 -21.27 3.66
C SER A 45 -23.64 -19.79 3.27
N SER A 46 -22.52 -19.08 3.32
CA SER A 46 -22.40 -17.68 2.87
C SER A 46 -22.04 -17.58 1.38
N GLY A 47 -21.36 -18.59 0.85
CA GLY A 47 -20.70 -18.56 -0.46
C GLY A 47 -19.41 -17.73 -0.47
N CYS A 48 -18.81 -17.49 0.70
CA CYS A 48 -17.52 -16.83 0.82
C CYS A 48 -16.39 -17.84 0.67
N ALA A 49 -15.43 -17.53 -0.20
CA ALA A 49 -14.18 -18.28 -0.32
C ALA A 49 -13.06 -17.52 0.41
N THR A 50 -12.29 -18.25 1.22
CA THR A 50 -11.11 -17.74 1.92
C THR A 50 -9.86 -18.30 1.28
N ILE A 51 -8.93 -17.44 0.89
CA ILE A 51 -7.60 -17.83 0.42
C ILE A 51 -6.61 -17.58 1.55
N ARG A 52 -5.92 -18.64 1.99
CA ARG A 52 -4.91 -18.62 3.04
C ARG A 52 -3.51 -18.51 2.43
N ASN A 53 -2.58 -17.99 3.23
CA ASN A 53 -1.19 -17.77 2.82
C ASN A 53 -1.14 -16.99 1.50
N VAL A 54 -1.80 -15.83 1.47
CA VAL A 54 -1.98 -15.00 0.28
C VAL A 54 -0.62 -14.52 -0.26
N GLN A 55 -0.43 -14.60 -1.58
CA GLN A 55 0.83 -14.29 -2.26
C GLN A 55 0.61 -13.19 -3.32
N LYS A 56 1.64 -12.45 -3.72
CA LYS A 56 1.53 -11.43 -4.79
C LYS A 56 0.95 -11.97 -6.09
N SER A 57 1.16 -13.25 -6.39
CA SER A 57 0.52 -13.92 -7.52
C SER A 57 -1.01 -13.93 -7.44
N ASP A 58 -1.61 -13.79 -6.25
CA ASP A 58 -3.06 -13.76 -6.00
C ASP A 58 -3.71 -12.40 -6.25
N ILE A 59 -2.95 -11.40 -6.68
CA ILE A 59 -3.52 -10.15 -7.16
C ILE A 59 -4.33 -10.42 -8.43
N GLY A 60 -5.54 -9.86 -8.49
CA GLY A 60 -6.38 -9.98 -9.67
C GLY A 60 -7.83 -9.60 -9.45
N ARG A 61 -8.63 -9.85 -10.48
CA ARG A 61 -10.08 -9.65 -10.43
C ARG A 61 -10.76 -10.98 -10.24
N TYR A 62 -11.36 -11.15 -9.07
CA TYR A 62 -12.06 -12.34 -8.65
C TYR A 62 -13.51 -12.28 -9.08
N PHE A 63 -14.03 -13.37 -9.60
CA PHE A 63 -15.44 -13.45 -9.95
C PHE A 63 -15.95 -14.88 -9.91
N TRP A 64 -17.23 -15.01 -9.55
CA TRP A 64 -17.95 -16.27 -9.70
C TRP A 64 -18.56 -16.34 -11.09
N VAL A 65 -18.42 -17.49 -11.75
CA VAL A 65 -19.12 -17.86 -12.97
C VAL A 65 -20.12 -18.95 -12.62
N LEU A 66 -21.41 -18.67 -12.79
CA LEU A 66 -22.44 -19.70 -12.71
C LEU A 66 -22.60 -20.36 -14.08
N MET A 67 -22.55 -21.69 -14.10
CA MET A 67 -22.75 -22.53 -15.28
C MET A 67 -23.97 -23.41 -15.09
N ASP A 68 -24.94 -23.26 -15.99
CA ASP A 68 -26.13 -24.11 -16.02
C ASP A 68 -25.78 -25.54 -16.49
N LYS A 69 -26.74 -26.47 -16.43
CA LYS A 69 -26.51 -27.88 -16.81
C LYS A 69 -26.07 -28.08 -18.26
N ASP A 70 -26.45 -27.16 -19.14
CA ASP A 70 -26.04 -27.11 -20.55
C ASP A 70 -24.72 -26.35 -20.77
N ARG A 71 -24.04 -25.96 -19.68
CA ARG A 71 -22.78 -25.19 -19.63
C ARG A 71 -22.89 -23.75 -20.15
N THR A 72 -24.08 -23.18 -20.14
CA THR A 72 -24.26 -21.76 -20.46
C THR A 72 -23.87 -20.90 -19.26
N GLU A 73 -23.10 -19.83 -19.47
CA GLU A 73 -22.73 -18.88 -18.42
C GLU A 73 -23.87 -17.91 -18.12
N SER A 74 -24.35 -17.86 -16.88
CA SER A 74 -25.57 -17.10 -16.53
C SER A 74 -25.32 -15.87 -15.66
N LEU A 75 -24.25 -15.83 -14.86
CA LEU A 75 -23.94 -14.68 -13.98
C LEU A 75 -22.45 -14.54 -13.70
N LYS A 76 -21.95 -13.29 -13.74
CA LYS A 76 -20.60 -12.91 -13.29
C LYS A 76 -20.68 -11.77 -12.27
N GLN A 77 -20.29 -12.04 -11.03
CA GLN A 77 -20.10 -10.99 -10.02
C GLN A 77 -18.61 -10.76 -9.83
N TYR A 78 -18.16 -9.51 -9.96
CA TYR A 78 -16.75 -9.16 -9.87
C TYR A 78 -16.41 -8.48 -8.55
N THR A 79 -15.25 -8.81 -8.00
CA THR A 79 -14.54 -8.04 -7.00
C THR A 79 -13.06 -7.96 -7.36
N ARG A 80 -12.38 -6.90 -6.95
CA ARG A 80 -10.93 -6.75 -7.20
C ARG A 80 -10.20 -6.86 -5.86
N TYR A 81 -9.15 -7.66 -5.83
CA TYR A 81 -8.28 -7.78 -4.67
C TYR A 81 -6.86 -7.37 -5.03
N SER A 82 -6.24 -6.57 -4.15
CA SER A 82 -4.85 -6.13 -4.27
C SER A 82 -4.12 -6.44 -2.97
N ILE A 83 -2.85 -6.83 -3.07
CA ILE A 83 -1.99 -7.13 -1.93
C ILE A 83 -0.90 -6.08 -1.92
N MET A 84 -1.00 -5.13 -0.99
CA MET A 84 -0.02 -4.07 -0.85
C MET A 84 0.97 -4.38 0.24
N ASP A 85 2.24 -4.11 -0.04
CA ASP A 85 3.27 -4.17 0.99
C ASP A 85 3.16 -2.96 1.90
N LYS A 86 3.50 -3.14 3.18
CA LYS A 86 3.55 -2.01 4.10
C LYS A 86 4.62 -1.02 3.66
N VAL A 87 4.35 0.27 3.87
CA VAL A 87 5.39 1.28 3.75
C VAL A 87 6.37 1.15 4.92
N SER A 88 7.65 1.36 4.65
CA SER A 88 8.69 1.39 5.66
C SER A 88 9.78 2.36 5.26
N ILE A 89 10.02 3.38 6.10
CA ILE A 89 11.07 4.36 5.90
C ILE A 89 12.42 3.70 6.15
N THR A 90 13.29 3.78 5.16
CA THR A 90 14.64 3.20 5.21
C THR A 90 15.68 4.25 5.58
N SER A 91 15.46 5.51 5.23
CA SER A 91 16.33 6.61 5.65
C SER A 91 15.61 7.95 5.65
N LEU A 92 16.07 8.85 6.53
CA LEU A 92 15.76 10.27 6.52
C LEU A 92 17.08 11.01 6.72
N SER A 93 17.44 11.87 5.78
CA SER A 93 18.73 12.54 5.75
C SER A 93 18.58 14.03 5.43
N SER A 94 19.55 14.84 5.85
CA SER A 94 19.69 16.23 5.42
C SER A 94 20.99 16.48 4.69
N SER A 95 20.97 17.41 3.74
CA SER A 95 22.15 17.88 3.03
C SER A 95 22.08 19.39 2.81
N LEU A 96 23.16 20.09 3.14
CA LEU A 96 23.29 21.52 2.86
C LEU A 96 23.61 21.74 1.38
N SER A 97 23.03 22.78 0.77
CA SER A 97 23.36 23.16 -0.60
C SER A 97 24.76 23.75 -0.71
N ASN A 98 25.34 23.72 -1.91
CA ASN A 98 26.67 24.28 -2.17
C ASN A 98 26.80 25.77 -1.81
N SER A 99 25.69 26.52 -1.86
CA SER A 99 25.66 27.93 -1.45
C SER A 99 25.57 28.11 0.07
N GLY A 100 25.29 27.05 0.83
CA GLY A 100 25.05 27.11 2.28
C GLY A 100 23.72 27.74 2.68
N LEU A 101 22.89 28.16 1.71
CA LEU A 101 21.67 28.94 1.99
C LEU A 101 20.43 28.07 2.23
N THR A 102 20.46 26.82 1.79
CA THR A 102 19.32 25.91 1.88
C THR A 102 19.76 24.53 2.36
N THR A 103 18.84 23.85 3.04
CA THR A 103 19.00 22.45 3.45
C THR A 103 17.90 21.64 2.80
N SER A 104 18.26 20.53 2.17
CA SER A 104 17.31 19.56 1.64
C SER A 104 17.21 18.39 2.61
N LEU A 105 15.99 18.06 3.02
CA LEU A 105 15.65 16.88 3.80
C LEU A 105 15.06 15.85 2.84
N ARG A 106 15.65 14.66 2.79
CA ARG A 106 15.25 13.60 1.86
C ARG A 106 14.87 12.34 2.62
N VAL A 107 13.70 11.80 2.30
CA VAL A 107 13.23 10.51 2.78
C VAL A 107 13.46 9.44 1.72
N GLN A 108 13.86 8.25 2.15
CA GLN A 108 13.81 7.03 1.35
C GLN A 108 12.97 6.00 2.09
N PHE A 109 12.18 5.24 1.34
CA PHE A 109 11.29 4.24 1.90
C PHE A 109 11.05 3.12 0.89
N THR A 110 10.63 1.96 1.41
CA THR A 110 10.08 0.85 0.65
C THR A 110 8.57 0.83 0.79
N GLY A 111 7.88 0.24 -0.18
CA GLY A 111 6.42 0.18 -0.23
C GLY A 111 5.94 0.22 -1.69
N GLU A 112 4.67 -0.07 -1.91
CA GLU A 112 4.09 -0.06 -3.26
C GLU A 112 3.90 1.37 -3.80
N MET A 113 3.73 1.50 -5.12
CA MET A 113 3.77 2.82 -5.82
C MET A 113 2.61 3.76 -5.45
N GLU A 114 1.50 3.27 -4.91
CA GLU A 114 0.36 4.11 -4.48
C GLU A 114 0.55 4.56 -3.02
N HIS A 115 1.37 5.59 -2.83
CA HIS A 115 1.64 6.19 -1.52
C HIS A 115 1.54 7.72 -1.55
N THR A 116 1.39 8.29 -0.36
CA THR A 116 1.42 9.74 -0.12
C THR A 116 2.55 10.05 0.85
N VAL A 117 3.34 11.08 0.54
CA VAL A 117 4.38 11.62 1.45
C VAL A 117 3.94 13.00 1.93
N THR A 118 3.86 13.17 3.24
CA THR A 118 3.51 14.42 3.92
C THR A 118 4.61 14.83 4.88
N TRP A 119 4.77 16.14 5.06
CA TRP A 119 5.77 16.72 5.95
C TRP A 119 5.09 17.68 6.92
N THR A 120 5.58 17.69 8.15
CA THR A 120 5.21 18.67 9.18
C THR A 120 6.46 19.23 9.85
N ARG A 121 6.34 20.44 10.39
CA ARG A 121 7.39 21.11 11.16
C ARG A 121 6.87 21.39 12.55
N ASP A 122 7.60 20.92 13.56
CA ASP A 122 7.29 21.12 14.98
C ASP A 122 5.86 20.67 15.36
N GLY A 123 5.33 19.68 14.64
CA GLY A 123 3.97 19.13 14.82
C GLY A 123 2.88 19.83 14.00
N GLU A 124 3.20 20.92 13.31
CA GLU A 124 2.26 21.73 12.52
C GLU A 124 2.51 21.59 11.01
N ASP A 125 1.54 22.02 10.21
CA ASP A 125 1.66 22.06 8.76
C ASP A 125 2.85 22.94 8.31
N LEU A 126 3.42 22.62 7.15
CA LEU A 126 4.55 23.39 6.63
C LEU A 126 4.15 24.86 6.37
N PRO A 127 4.97 25.83 6.81
CA PRO A 127 4.76 27.25 6.49
C PRO A 127 4.80 27.53 4.97
N GLU A 128 4.22 28.66 4.57
CA GLU A 128 4.36 29.15 3.19
C GLU A 128 5.84 29.39 2.83
N GLY A 129 6.21 29.02 1.59
CA GLY A 129 7.55 29.21 1.05
C GLY A 129 8.46 27.97 1.12
N TYR A 130 8.00 26.87 1.72
CA TYR A 130 8.71 25.60 1.70
C TYR A 130 8.55 24.92 0.34
N GLN A 131 9.62 24.30 -0.16
CA GLN A 131 9.63 23.69 -1.49
C GLN A 131 9.68 22.17 -1.37
N LEU A 132 8.66 21.50 -1.89
CA LEU A 132 8.62 20.05 -2.02
C LEU A 132 8.98 19.64 -3.45
N SER A 133 9.65 18.50 -3.60
CA SER A 133 9.83 17.84 -4.90
C SER A 133 8.49 17.38 -5.48
N GLU A 134 8.48 16.95 -6.74
CA GLU A 134 7.27 16.43 -7.43
C GLU A 134 6.54 15.33 -6.65
N PHE A 135 7.30 14.46 -5.97
CA PHE A 135 6.76 13.35 -5.18
C PHE A 135 6.79 13.61 -3.67
N ASN A 136 7.09 14.85 -3.25
CA ASN A 136 7.29 15.23 -1.86
C ASN A 136 8.34 14.39 -1.10
N ASP A 137 9.20 13.63 -1.79
CA ASP A 137 10.27 12.83 -1.18
C ASP A 137 11.41 13.70 -0.61
N THR A 138 11.46 14.97 -1.03
CA THR A 138 12.49 15.93 -0.67
C THR A 138 11.83 17.25 -0.30
N LEU A 139 12.08 17.71 0.93
CA LEU A 139 11.71 19.03 1.42
C LEU A 139 12.94 19.94 1.42
N THR A 140 12.84 21.11 0.79
CA THR A 140 13.91 22.12 0.80
C THR A 140 13.48 23.34 1.61
N VAL A 141 14.31 23.69 2.59
CA VAL A 141 14.12 24.80 3.54
C VAL A 141 15.35 25.69 3.59
N ARG A 142 15.27 26.87 4.23
CA ARG A 142 16.48 27.69 4.45
C ARG A 142 17.40 27.01 5.44
N SER A 143 18.70 27.23 5.32
CA SER A 143 19.69 26.67 6.28
C SER A 143 19.51 27.20 7.70
N THR A 144 18.80 28.32 7.86
CA THR A 144 18.43 28.93 9.15
C THR A 144 17.07 28.44 9.68
N ASP A 145 16.32 27.63 8.94
CA ASP A 145 15.03 27.12 9.37
C ASP A 145 15.21 25.92 10.31
N TYR A 146 15.58 26.22 11.55
CA TYR A 146 15.75 25.24 12.60
C TYR A 146 14.39 24.74 13.12
N GLY A 147 14.36 23.49 13.57
CA GLY A 147 13.13 22.85 14.04
C GLY A 147 13.16 21.34 13.82
N THR A 148 12.11 20.67 14.29
CA THR A 148 11.93 19.22 14.09
C THR A 148 11.01 18.97 12.92
N TYR A 149 11.54 18.34 11.89
CA TYR A 149 10.82 17.98 10.68
C TYR A 149 10.40 16.53 10.78
N ARG A 150 9.11 16.28 10.59
CA ARG A 150 8.55 14.94 10.52
C ARG A 150 8.10 14.67 9.10
N VAL A 151 8.49 13.53 8.56
CA VAL A 151 7.93 12.97 7.34
C VAL A 151 7.04 11.80 7.69
N THR A 152 5.88 11.72 7.04
CA THR A 152 4.95 10.61 7.14
C THR A 152 4.72 10.06 5.74
N VAL A 153 4.89 8.75 5.59
CA VAL A 153 4.62 8.01 4.36
C VAL A 153 3.43 7.12 4.62
N THR A 154 2.40 7.21 3.79
CA THR A 154 1.14 6.47 3.97
C THR A 154 0.74 5.76 2.69
N ASN A 155 0.27 4.52 2.79
CA ASN A 155 -0.45 3.83 1.73
C ASN A 155 -1.79 3.26 2.26
N SER A 156 -2.56 2.57 1.41
CA SER A 156 -3.90 2.11 1.81
C SER A 156 -3.93 1.08 2.95
N VAL A 157 -2.78 0.50 3.32
CA VAL A 157 -2.68 -0.58 4.34
C VAL A 157 -1.81 -0.22 5.55
N SER A 158 -1.06 0.88 5.50
CA SER A 158 -0.09 1.24 6.54
C SER A 158 0.40 2.68 6.45
N GLU A 159 0.98 3.14 7.54
CA GLU A 159 1.65 4.42 7.67
C GLU A 159 2.97 4.22 8.44
N ASP A 160 4.01 4.94 8.03
CA ASP A 160 5.29 5.01 8.74
C ASP A 160 5.80 6.46 8.80
N HIS A 161 6.60 6.80 9.81
CA HIS A 161 7.10 8.16 10.00
C HIS A 161 8.52 8.21 10.56
N ALA A 162 9.24 9.27 10.20
CA ALA A 162 10.57 9.56 10.70
C ALA A 162 10.71 11.05 10.99
N GLN A 163 11.66 11.40 11.87
CA GLN A 163 11.90 12.78 12.28
C GLN A 163 13.38 13.14 12.23
N LEU A 164 13.65 14.39 11.90
CA LEU A 164 14.99 14.98 11.89
C LEU A 164 14.93 16.39 12.46
N THR A 165 15.79 16.69 13.44
CA THR A 165 15.91 18.04 14.00
C THR A 165 17.07 18.78 13.35
N LEU A 166 16.79 19.93 12.73
CA LEU A 166 17.82 20.86 12.29
C LEU A 166 18.17 21.81 13.44
N THR A 167 19.45 21.83 13.82
CA THR A 167 19.98 22.69 14.88
C THR A 167 20.93 23.73 14.30
N GLY A 168 20.86 24.96 14.80
CA GLY A 168 21.84 25.99 14.47
C GLY A 168 23.22 25.64 14.97
N ILE A 169 24.23 25.88 14.14
CA ILE A 169 25.62 25.89 14.60
C ILE A 169 25.80 27.22 15.31
N CYS A 170 26.00 27.21 16.63
CA CYS A 170 26.36 28.41 17.36
C CYS A 170 27.76 28.83 16.90
N SER A 171 27.88 29.93 16.15
CA SER A 171 29.16 30.53 15.80
C SER A 171 29.84 31.00 17.09
N MET A 172 31.08 30.56 17.33
CA MET A 172 31.85 31.02 18.50
C MET A 172 32.11 32.54 18.47
N GLU A 173 31.91 33.22 17.33
CA GLU A 173 32.02 34.68 17.21
C GLU A 173 30.89 35.45 17.94
N ASP A 174 29.75 34.80 18.25
CA ASP A 174 28.66 35.44 19.01
C ASP A 174 28.90 35.40 20.54
N ALA A 175 29.89 34.63 21.01
CA ALA A 175 30.23 34.49 22.42
C ALA A 175 31.19 35.57 22.93
N GLU A 176 31.93 36.26 22.04
CA GLU A 176 32.95 37.25 22.42
C GLU A 176 32.43 38.70 22.46
N SER A 177 31.18 38.97 22.07
CA SER A 177 30.59 40.33 22.12
C SER A 177 30.02 40.72 23.50
N ARG A 178 30.20 39.89 24.53
CA ARG A 178 29.75 40.14 25.91
C ARG A 178 30.90 40.11 26.91
N TYR A 179 31.92 40.95 26.72
CA TYR A 179 32.83 41.38 27.80
C TYR A 179 33.29 42.82 27.58
#